data_AF-A0AAE2ZIF1-F1
#
_entry.id   AF-A0AAE2ZIF1-F1
#
_cell.length_a   1.000
_cell.length_b   1.000
_cell.length_c   1.000
_cell.angle_alpha   90.00
_cell.angle_beta   90.00
_cell.angle_gamma   90.00
#
_symmetry.space_group_name_H-M   'P 1'
#
loop_
_entity.id
_entity.type
_entity.pdbx_description
1 polymer ?
#
loop_
_entity_poly.entity_id
_entity_poly.type
_entity_poly.pdbx_seq_one_letter_code
_entity_poly.pdbx_strand_id
1 'polypeptide(L)'
;MNLTEASPLLKKQPRLHFLCGKIASGKSTLAKQLANLPRTILLCEDEWLAALYPNEITELAHYVEKSALVKQVLEGHIRQLIQAGNNIVMDFPANTPIQRQWLMSLAQSSDVSYVFHVLQVSNDECKARLAARNLAGENPFQTSETQFDLITAHFSYPTSSERLICKFYP
;
A
#
# COMPACT_ATOMS: atom_id res chain seq x y z
N MET A 1 -48.23 7.07 3.14
CA MET A 1 -47.28 6.32 3.98
C MET A 1 -45.89 6.79 3.54
N ASN A 2 -45.36 7.81 4.21
CA ASN A 2 -44.11 8.47 3.86
C ASN A 2 -42.94 7.56 4.20
N LEU A 3 -42.23 7.08 3.19
CA LEU A 3 -40.86 6.59 3.37
C LEU A 3 -40.01 7.84 3.58
N THR A 4 -39.64 8.05 4.84
CA THR A 4 -38.61 8.97 5.31
C THR A 4 -37.44 9.02 4.33
N GLU A 5 -37.28 10.17 3.68
CA GLU A 5 -36.02 10.62 3.11
C GLU A 5 -34.98 10.60 4.24
N ALA A 6 -34.22 9.51 4.30
CA ALA A 6 -32.96 9.52 5.02
C ALA A 6 -32.13 10.65 4.41
N SER A 7 -31.85 11.68 5.21
CA SER A 7 -30.98 12.80 4.88
C SER A 7 -29.77 12.27 4.10
N PRO A 8 -29.40 12.85 2.94
CA PRO A 8 -28.24 12.40 2.22
C PRO A 8 -27.04 12.80 3.07
N LEU A 9 -26.59 11.88 3.94
CA LEU A 9 -25.20 11.82 4.34
C LEU A 9 -24.45 11.92 3.02
N LEU A 10 -23.88 13.10 2.73
CA LEU A 10 -23.02 13.37 1.59
C LEU A 10 -22.18 12.11 1.41
N LYS A 11 -22.51 11.27 0.42
CA LYS A 11 -21.82 10.01 0.21
C LYS A 11 -20.39 10.42 -0.09
N LYS A 12 -19.51 10.38 0.92
CA LYS A 12 -18.09 10.65 0.73
C LYS A 12 -17.67 9.77 -0.43
N GLN A 13 -17.18 10.42 -1.49
CA GLN A 13 -16.74 9.67 -2.65
C GLN A 13 -15.68 8.68 -2.19
N PRO A 14 -15.73 7.44 -2.69
CA PRO A 14 -14.68 6.46 -2.48
C PRO A 14 -13.31 7.05 -2.73
N ARG A 15 -12.29 6.47 -2.10
CA ARG A 15 -10.92 6.89 -2.35
C ARG A 15 -9.92 5.75 -2.26
N LEU A 16 -8.82 5.93 -2.96
CA LEU A 16 -7.65 5.06 -2.87
C LEU A 16 -6.64 5.62 -1.85
N HIS A 17 -6.13 4.73 -1.01
CA HIS A 17 -5.09 5.01 -0.04
C HIS A 17 -3.84 4.21 -0.41
N PHE A 18 -2.74 4.91 -0.64
CA PHE A 18 -1.45 4.33 -0.99
C PHE A 18 -0.44 4.57 0.13
N LEU A 19 0.49 3.65 0.36
CA LEU A 19 1.45 3.73 1.46
C LEU A 19 2.88 3.86 0.91
N CYS A 20 3.59 4.91 1.32
CA CYS A 20 4.98 5.15 0.93
C CYS A 20 5.85 5.24 2.18
N GLY A 21 6.90 4.44 2.26
CA GLY A 21 7.80 4.41 3.40
C GLY A 21 8.73 3.21 3.36
N LYS A 22 9.84 3.27 4.11
CA LYS A 22 10.84 2.22 4.17
C LYS A 22 10.30 0.94 4.84
N ILE A 23 11.05 -0.16 4.75
CA ILE A 23 10.75 -1.36 5.53
C ILE A 23 10.66 -0.99 7.01
N ALA A 24 9.75 -1.60 7.76
CA ALA A 24 9.52 -1.32 9.18
C ALA A 24 9.16 0.14 9.55
N SER A 25 8.83 1.01 8.57
CA SER A 25 8.39 2.39 8.85
C SER A 25 6.98 2.46 9.46
N GLY A 26 6.22 1.36 9.48
CA GLY A 26 4.85 1.30 10.01
C GLY A 26 3.74 1.30 8.96
N LYS A 27 4.06 1.15 7.66
CA LYS A 27 3.08 1.12 6.56
C LYS A 27 1.91 0.17 6.81
N SER A 28 2.19 -1.11 7.06
CA SER A 28 1.13 -2.12 7.27
C SER A 28 0.31 -1.86 8.53
N THR A 29 0.89 -1.22 9.56
CA THR A 29 0.14 -0.78 10.74
C THR A 29 -0.85 0.32 10.36
N LEU A 30 -0.41 1.34 9.63
CA LEU A 30 -1.29 2.40 9.12
C LEU A 30 -2.33 1.84 8.15
N ALA A 31 -1.96 0.89 7.29
CA ALA A 31 -2.88 0.26 6.36
C ALA A 31 -4.04 -0.46 7.09
N LYS A 32 -3.72 -1.23 8.13
CA LYS A 32 -4.72 -1.87 9.01
C LYS A 32 -5.59 -0.85 9.75
N GLN A 33 -5.02 0.26 10.21
CA GLN A 33 -5.79 1.34 10.83
C GLN A 33 -6.77 2.00 9.85
N LEU A 34 -6.33 2.28 8.62
CA LEU A 34 -7.18 2.84 7.57
C LEU A 34 -8.28 1.86 7.15
N ALA A 35 -8.00 0.55 7.17
CA ALA A 35 -8.96 -0.50 6.86
C ALA A 35 -10.16 -0.55 7.83
N ASN A 36 -10.01 -0.03 9.06
CA ASN A 36 -11.11 0.07 10.02
C ASN A 36 -12.14 1.16 9.68
N LEU A 37 -11.88 2.00 8.68
CA LEU A 37 -12.85 3.00 8.22
C LEU A 37 -14.04 2.33 7.53
N PRO A 38 -15.27 2.88 7.63
CA PRO A 38 -16.45 2.30 6.98
C PRO A 38 -16.26 2.10 5.48
N ARG A 39 -16.73 0.94 4.97
CA ARG A 39 -16.62 0.53 3.56
C ARG A 39 -15.19 0.59 3.04
N THR A 40 -14.23 0.04 3.78
CA THR A 40 -12.82 0.03 3.37
C THR A 40 -12.32 -1.39 3.20
N ILE A 41 -11.66 -1.65 2.08
CA ILE A 41 -11.04 -2.93 1.76
C ILE A 41 -9.53 -2.75 1.80
N LEU A 42 -8.83 -3.63 2.51
CA LEU A 42 -7.38 -3.71 2.50
C LEU A 42 -6.95 -4.75 1.48
N LEU A 43 -6.09 -4.34 0.54
CA LEU A 43 -5.40 -5.22 -0.39
C LEU A 43 -3.92 -5.21 -0.03
N CYS A 44 -3.37 -6.36 0.35
CA CYS A 44 -1.98 -6.52 0.77
C CYS A 44 -1.22 -7.38 -0.23
N GLU A 45 -0.20 -6.81 -0.87
CA GLU A 45 0.57 -7.52 -1.90
C GLU A 45 1.30 -8.74 -1.32
N ASP A 46 1.95 -8.56 -0.16
CA ASP A 46 2.73 -9.61 0.48
C ASP A 46 1.86 -10.82 0.87
N GLU A 47 0.64 -10.59 1.35
CA GLU A 47 -0.32 -11.66 1.67
C GLU A 47 -0.70 -12.48 0.43
N TRP A 48 -0.91 -11.81 -0.70
CA TRP A 48 -1.29 -12.48 -1.94
C TRP A 48 -0.12 -13.22 -2.57
N LEU A 49 1.06 -12.62 -2.57
CA LEU A 49 2.27 -13.27 -3.05
C LEU A 49 2.60 -14.52 -2.23
N ALA A 50 2.49 -14.45 -0.90
CA ALA A 50 2.70 -15.59 -0.01
C ALA A 50 1.68 -16.71 -0.23
N ALA A 51 0.42 -16.35 -0.50
CA ALA A 51 -0.65 -17.34 -0.72
C ALA A 51 -0.61 -17.97 -2.13
N LEU A 52 -0.33 -17.18 -3.16
CA LEU A 52 -0.36 -17.63 -4.56
C LEU A 52 0.95 -18.31 -4.99
N TYR A 53 2.08 -17.90 -4.44
CA TYR A 53 3.42 -18.35 -4.85
C TYR A 53 4.27 -18.81 -3.65
N PRO A 54 3.78 -19.78 -2.85
CA PRO A 54 4.49 -20.22 -1.65
C PRO A 54 5.86 -20.80 -2.02
N ASN A 55 6.91 -20.26 -1.40
CA ASN A 55 8.32 -20.66 -1.61
C ASN A 55 8.89 -20.38 -3.02
N GLU A 56 8.18 -19.67 -3.91
CA GLU A 56 8.71 -19.34 -5.25
C GLU A 56 9.49 -18.02 -5.28
N ILE A 57 9.27 -17.12 -4.33
CA ILE A 57 9.95 -15.80 -4.27
C ILE A 57 11.25 -15.94 -3.45
N THR A 58 12.30 -16.42 -4.10
CA THR A 58 13.62 -16.61 -3.50
C THR A 58 14.62 -15.49 -3.86
N GLU A 59 14.32 -14.72 -4.91
CA GLU A 59 15.13 -13.59 -5.37
C GLU A 59 14.27 -12.45 -5.91
N LEU A 60 14.89 -11.29 -6.12
CA LEU A 60 14.19 -10.07 -6.54
C LEU A 60 13.49 -10.22 -7.89
N ALA A 61 14.08 -10.96 -8.83
CA ALA A 61 13.50 -11.18 -10.16
C ALA A 61 12.14 -11.91 -10.08
N HIS A 62 12.05 -12.94 -9.23
CA HIS A 62 10.80 -13.65 -8.97
C HIS A 62 9.75 -12.71 -8.37
N TYR A 63 10.13 -11.87 -7.40
CA TYR A 63 9.22 -10.87 -6.84
C TYR A 63 8.65 -9.94 -7.92
N VAL A 64 9.51 -9.41 -8.80
CA VAL A 64 9.09 -8.50 -9.88
C VAL A 64 8.10 -9.18 -10.83
N GLU A 65 8.39 -10.41 -11.25
CA GLU A 65 7.52 -11.20 -12.13
C GLU A 65 6.16 -11.48 -11.48
N LYS A 66 6.16 -12.05 -10.26
CA LYS A 66 4.93 -12.46 -9.57
C LYS A 66 4.08 -11.26 -9.14
N SER A 67 4.72 -10.18 -8.70
CA SER A 67 4.06 -8.89 -8.42
C SER A 67 3.35 -8.35 -9.66
N ALA A 68 3.96 -8.43 -10.84
CA ALA A 68 3.34 -7.97 -12.08
C ALA A 68 2.06 -8.78 -12.41
N LEU A 69 2.08 -10.11 -12.23
CA LEU A 69 0.90 -10.96 -12.45
C LEU A 69 -0.25 -10.61 -11.50
N VAL A 70 0.04 -10.39 -10.22
CA VAL A 70 -0.96 -9.95 -9.23
C VAL A 70 -1.57 -8.60 -9.62
N LYS A 71 -0.72 -7.63 -10.00
CA LYS A 71 -1.14 -6.28 -10.40
C LYS A 71 -2.04 -6.30 -11.64
N GLN A 72 -1.68 -7.10 -12.64
CA GLN A 72 -2.45 -7.26 -13.87
C GLN A 72 -3.88 -7.75 -13.60
N VAL A 73 -4.06 -8.70 -12.68
CA VAL A 73 -5.40 -9.18 -12.29
C VAL A 73 -6.17 -8.10 -11.52
N LEU A 74 -5.49 -7.39 -10.62
CA LEU A 74 -6.11 -6.43 -9.71
C LEU A 74 -6.71 -5.20 -10.39
N GLU A 75 -6.07 -4.69 -11.43
CA GLU A 75 -6.47 -3.43 -12.08
C GLU A 75 -7.96 -3.38 -12.43
N GLY A 76 -8.49 -4.46 -13.03
CA GLY A 76 -9.90 -4.56 -13.42
C GLY A 76 -10.86 -4.66 -12.21
N HIS A 77 -10.43 -5.29 -11.12
CA HIS A 77 -11.25 -5.48 -9.92
C HIS A 77 -11.30 -4.24 -9.03
N ILE A 78 -10.19 -3.51 -8.93
CA ILE A 78 -10.11 -2.26 -8.14
C ILE A 78 -11.15 -1.26 -8.60
N ARG A 79 -11.30 -1.06 -9.92
CA ARG A 79 -12.32 -0.16 -10.48
C ARG A 79 -13.74 -0.57 -10.06
N GLN A 80 -14.07 -1.86 -10.13
CA GLN A 80 -15.40 -2.36 -9.74
C GLN A 80 -15.69 -2.15 -8.25
N LEU A 81 -14.69 -2.40 -7.40
CA LEU A 81 -14.80 -2.19 -5.95
C LEU A 81 -14.99 -0.70 -5.60
N ILE A 82 -14.27 0.20 -6.27
CA ILE A 82 -14.46 1.65 -6.14
C ILE A 82 -15.87 2.06 -6.57
N GLN A 83 -16.34 1.60 -7.74
CA GLN A 83 -17.68 1.91 -8.26
C GLN A 83 -18.80 1.39 -7.34
N ALA A 84 -18.57 0.29 -6.63
CA ALA A 84 -19.47 -0.22 -5.60
C ALA A 84 -19.49 0.62 -4.30
N GLY A 85 -18.67 1.67 -4.20
CA GLY A 85 -18.67 2.61 -3.09
C GLY A 85 -17.67 2.32 -1.98
N ASN A 86 -16.65 1.49 -2.24
CA ASN A 86 -15.62 1.12 -1.26
C ASN A 86 -14.40 2.03 -1.34
N ASN A 87 -13.87 2.44 -0.20
CA ASN A 87 -12.48 2.88 -0.10
C ASN A 87 -11.57 1.65 -0.24
N ILE A 88 -10.38 1.86 -0.80
CA ILE A 88 -9.40 0.78 -0.94
C ILE A 88 -8.07 1.26 -0.40
N VAL A 89 -7.50 0.49 0.51
CA VAL A 89 -6.14 0.66 1.00
C VAL A 89 -5.27 -0.36 0.28
N MET A 90 -4.29 0.15 -0.47
CA MET A 90 -3.32 -0.67 -1.19
C MET A 90 -2.03 -0.73 -0.38
N ASP A 91 -1.84 -1.78 0.42
CA ASP A 91 -0.55 -2.11 1.05
C ASP A 91 0.36 -2.77 0.01
N PHE A 92 0.72 -1.94 -0.98
CA PHE A 92 1.64 -2.21 -2.09
C PHE A 92 2.80 -1.23 -1.97
N PRO A 93 4.02 -1.60 -2.40
CA PRO A 93 5.15 -0.70 -2.30
C PRO A 93 4.98 0.49 -3.25
N ALA A 94 5.14 1.69 -2.68
CA ALA A 94 5.20 2.96 -3.39
C ALA A 94 6.62 3.57 -3.30
N ASN A 95 7.64 2.71 -3.36
CA ASN A 95 9.03 3.02 -3.03
C ASN A 95 9.75 3.72 -4.17
N THR A 96 9.38 3.43 -5.41
CA THR A 96 9.96 4.02 -6.62
C THR A 96 8.96 4.92 -7.35
N PRO A 97 9.42 5.89 -8.17
CA PRO A 97 8.53 6.70 -8.98
C PRO A 97 7.66 5.86 -9.93
N ILE A 98 8.20 4.77 -10.48
CA ILE A 98 7.46 3.85 -11.36
C ILE A 98 6.29 3.20 -10.60
N GLN A 99 6.53 2.72 -9.38
CA GLN A 99 5.47 2.15 -8.55
C GLN A 99 4.39 3.17 -8.20
N ARG A 100 4.79 4.41 -7.86
CA ARG A 100 3.84 5.49 -7.58
C ARG A 100 3.02 5.88 -8.79
N GLN A 101 3.64 5.92 -9.97
CA GLN A 101 2.95 6.18 -11.23
C GLN A 101 1.90 5.11 -11.52
N TRP A 102 2.23 3.83 -11.32
CA TRP A 102 1.27 2.74 -11.46
C TRP A 102 0.09 2.89 -10.48
N LEU A 103 0.35 3.08 -9.18
CA LEU A 103 -0.70 3.29 -8.18
C LEU A 103 -1.60 4.49 -8.53
N MET A 104 -1.01 5.60 -8.96
CA MET A 104 -1.75 6.79 -9.41
C MET A 104 -2.65 6.48 -10.61
N SER A 105 -2.19 5.66 -11.56
CA SER A 105 -2.99 5.28 -12.74
C SER A 105 -4.26 4.50 -12.39
N LEU A 106 -4.27 3.75 -11.27
CA LEU A 106 -5.48 3.09 -10.76
C LEU A 106 -6.56 4.12 -10.39
N ALA A 107 -6.13 5.22 -9.76
CA ALA A 107 -7.01 6.30 -9.37
C ALA A 107 -7.51 7.11 -10.59
N GLN A 108 -6.61 7.42 -11.51
CA GLN A 108 -6.93 8.14 -12.75
C GLN A 108 -7.89 7.34 -13.63
N SER A 109 -7.65 6.04 -13.81
CA SER A 109 -8.53 5.18 -14.59
C SER A 109 -9.89 4.96 -13.92
N SER A 110 -9.99 5.12 -12.60
CA SER A 110 -11.26 4.98 -11.88
C SER A 110 -11.97 6.31 -11.61
N ASP A 111 -11.44 7.43 -12.09
CA ASP A 111 -11.91 8.81 -11.83
C ASP A 111 -12.21 9.04 -10.34
N VAL A 112 -11.27 8.63 -9.48
CA VAL A 112 -11.45 8.63 -8.03
C VAL A 112 -10.33 9.38 -7.32
N SER A 113 -10.66 10.02 -6.20
CA SER A 113 -9.65 10.67 -5.36
C SER A 113 -8.67 9.65 -4.76
N TYR A 114 -7.43 10.07 -4.54
CA TYR A 114 -6.41 9.25 -3.89
C TYR A 114 -5.59 10.05 -2.88
N VAL A 115 -4.79 9.35 -2.07
CA VAL A 115 -3.76 9.94 -1.22
C VAL A 115 -2.60 8.97 -1.00
N PHE A 116 -1.38 9.48 -1.12
CA PHE A 116 -0.17 8.80 -0.67
C PHE A 116 0.13 9.17 0.79
N HIS A 117 0.04 8.19 1.68
CA HIS A 117 0.48 8.31 3.06
C HIS A 117 1.98 8.06 3.13
N VAL A 118 2.76 9.11 3.39
CA VAL A 118 4.22 9.07 3.36
C VAL A 118 4.76 9.03 4.79
N LEU A 119 5.36 7.91 5.17
CA LEU A 119 5.97 7.71 6.49
C LEU A 119 7.46 8.06 6.44
N GLN A 120 7.84 9.12 7.15
CA GLN A 120 9.18 9.72 7.16
C GLN A 120 10.02 9.27 8.36
N VAL A 121 10.01 7.96 8.61
CA VAL A 121 10.77 7.36 9.71
C VAL A 121 12.25 7.24 9.33
N SER A 122 13.12 7.52 10.30
CA SER A 122 14.58 7.41 10.15
C SER A 122 15.03 5.97 9.87
N ASN A 123 16.22 5.80 9.26
CA ASN A 123 16.77 4.46 9.03
C ASN A 123 17.03 3.73 10.35
N ASP A 124 17.61 4.41 11.34
CA ASP A 124 17.93 3.83 12.64
C ASP A 124 16.69 3.31 13.35
N GLU A 125 15.60 4.07 13.32
CA GLU A 125 14.34 3.63 13.90
C GLU A 125 13.69 2.48 13.11
N CYS A 126 13.76 2.52 11.78
CA CYS A 126 13.30 1.40 10.96
C CYS A 126 14.09 0.12 11.26
N LYS A 127 15.41 0.21 11.37
CA LYS A 127 16.30 -0.91 11.70
C LYS A 127 16.01 -1.45 13.11
N ALA A 128 15.84 -0.58 14.11
CA ALA A 128 15.48 -0.98 15.47
C ALA A 128 14.13 -1.73 15.50
N ARG A 129 13.11 -1.22 14.80
CA ARG A 129 11.80 -1.87 14.66
C ARG A 129 11.89 -3.21 13.92
N LEU A 130 12.72 -3.29 12.87
CA LEU A 130 12.95 -4.53 12.13
C LEU A 130 13.58 -5.60 13.01
N ALA A 131 14.61 -5.26 13.79
CA ALA A 131 15.24 -6.16 14.74
C ALA A 131 14.24 -6.69 15.78
N ALA A 132 13.40 -5.82 16.34
CA ALA A 132 12.35 -6.21 17.29
C ALA A 132 11.34 -7.20 16.68
N ARG A 133 10.92 -6.99 15.43
CA ARG A 133 9.99 -7.89 14.71
C ARG A 133 10.62 -9.24 14.40
N ASN A 134 11.90 -9.25 14.02
CA ASN A 134 12.62 -10.50 13.76
C ASN A 134 12.73 -11.34 15.05
N LEU A 135 12.98 -10.70 16.21
CA LEU A 135 13.00 -11.38 17.51
C LEU A 135 11.62 -11.92 17.92
N ALA A 136 10.54 -11.22 17.56
CA ALA A 136 9.16 -11.64 17.84
C ALA A 136 8.62 -12.72 16.90
N GLY A 137 9.34 -13.07 15.82
CA GLY A 137 8.87 -14.02 14.80
C GLY A 137 7.75 -13.48 13.91
N GLU A 138 7.48 -12.17 13.95
CA GLU A 138 6.37 -11.52 13.22
C GLU A 138 6.74 -11.13 11.78
N ASN A 139 8.00 -11.32 11.37
CA ASN A 139 8.45 -11.03 10.02
C ASN A 139 8.60 -12.33 9.21
N PRO A 140 7.71 -12.61 8.23
CA PRO A 140 7.76 -13.84 7.44
C PRO A 140 9.01 -13.93 6.55
N PHE A 141 9.67 -12.80 6.25
CA PHE A 141 10.83 -12.74 5.35
C PHE A 141 12.18 -12.60 6.07
N GLN A 142 12.21 -12.58 7.41
CA GLN A 142 13.43 -12.47 8.25
C GLN A 142 14.48 -11.48 7.72
N THR A 143 14.03 -10.30 7.28
CA THR A 143 14.88 -9.35 6.56
C THR A 143 16.08 -8.93 7.43
N SER A 144 17.29 -9.11 6.92
CA SER A 144 18.52 -8.67 7.58
C SER A 144 18.73 -7.16 7.45
N GLU A 145 19.63 -6.59 8.25
CA GLU A 145 20.02 -5.19 8.11
C GLU A 145 20.66 -4.90 6.73
N THR A 146 21.48 -5.83 6.23
CA THR A 146 22.08 -5.71 4.88
C THR A 146 21.03 -5.71 3.78
N GLN A 147 20.00 -6.57 3.89
CA GLN A 147 18.86 -6.56 2.96
C GLN A 147 18.03 -5.28 3.10
N PHE A 148 17.85 -4.76 4.33
CA PHE A 148 17.20 -3.48 4.55
C PHE A 148 17.92 -2.36 3.79
N ASP A 149 19.24 -2.28 3.90
CA ASP A 149 20.03 -1.23 3.24
C ASP A 149 19.97 -1.36 1.71
N LEU A 150 20.07 -2.58 1.17
CA LEU A 150 19.93 -2.85 -0.27
C LEU A 150 18.56 -2.43 -0.80
N ILE A 151 17.46 -2.80 -0.11
CA ILE A 151 16.11 -2.44 -0.54
C ILE A 151 15.88 -0.93 -0.39
N THR A 152 16.39 -0.34 0.68
CA THR A 152 16.29 1.10 0.94
C THR A 152 17.09 1.93 -0.07
N ALA A 153 18.17 1.40 -0.65
CA ALA A 153 18.93 2.08 -1.70
C ALA A 153 18.10 2.34 -2.96
N HIS A 154 17.06 1.53 -3.22
CA HIS A 154 16.12 1.74 -4.32
C HIS A 154 14.92 2.63 -3.94
N PHE A 155 14.79 3.01 -2.67
CA PHE A 155 13.69 3.82 -2.17
C PHE A 155 13.95 5.31 -2.42
N SER A 156 12.91 6.02 -2.90
CA SER A 156 12.88 7.48 -2.94
C SER A 156 11.55 7.99 -2.40
N TYR A 157 11.59 9.08 -1.64
CA TYR A 157 10.36 9.79 -1.28
C TYR A 157 9.74 10.47 -2.50
N PRO A 158 8.41 10.71 -2.51
CA PRO A 158 7.76 11.53 -3.51
C PRO A 158 8.42 12.90 -3.63
N THR A 159 8.62 13.34 -4.87
CA THR A 159 9.17 14.65 -5.20
C THR A 159 8.06 15.59 -5.68
N SER A 160 8.32 16.90 -5.64
CA SER A 160 7.37 17.91 -6.14
C SER A 160 7.05 17.76 -7.63
N SER A 161 7.98 17.25 -8.43
CA SER A 161 7.76 16.98 -9.87
C SER A 161 6.70 15.92 -10.14
N GLU A 162 6.47 15.00 -9.20
CA GLU A 162 5.45 13.95 -9.35
C GLU A 162 4.03 14.47 -9.08
N ARG A 163 3.88 15.66 -8.46
CA ARG A 163 2.59 16.33 -8.19
C ARG A 163 1.55 15.44 -7.49
N LEU A 164 2.01 14.53 -6.64
CA LEU A 164 1.16 13.59 -5.92
C LEU A 164 0.44 14.27 -4.76
N ILE A 165 -0.79 13.82 -4.46
CA ILE A 165 -1.49 14.19 -3.25
C ILE A 165 -0.93 13.38 -2.08
N CYS A 166 -0.10 14.01 -1.26
CA CYS A 166 0.58 13.36 -0.14
C CYS A 166 0.07 13.82 1.23
N LYS A 167 0.04 12.89 2.18
CA LYS A 167 -0.08 13.18 3.63
C LYS A 167 1.15 12.60 4.33
N PHE A 168 1.91 13.46 5.01
CA PHE A 168 3.15 13.08 5.67
C PHE A 168 2.93 12.68 7.13
N TYR A 169 3.69 11.70 7.58
CA TYR A 169 3.70 11.14 8.93
C TYR A 169 5.16 11.11 9.41
N PRO A 170 5.50 11.76 10.53
CA PRO A 170 6.83 11.66 11.12
C PRO A 170 7.10 10.25 11.65
#